data_AF-Q96WA5-F1
#
_entry.id   AF-Q96WA5-F1
#
_cell.length_a   1.000
_cell.length_b   1.000
_cell.length_c   1.000
_cell.angle_alpha   90.00
_cell.angle_beta   90.00
_cell.angle_gamma   90.00
#
_symmetry.space_group_name_H-M   'P 1'
#
loop_
_entity.id
_entity.type
_entity.pdbx_description
1 polymer ?
#
loop_
_entity_poly.entity_id
_entity_poly.type
_entity_poly.pdbx_seq_one_letter_code
_entity_poly.pdbx_strand_id
1 'polypeptide(L)' 'RMLLEVTYEAIESAGLTLKGLQGSDTSVCVGMMIRDYMDVQARDPDYFSQYMVTGTSSALNANRISYFFDWRGPSLT' A
#
# COMPACT_ATOMS: atom_id res chain seq x y z
N ARG A 1 -5.19 -1.38 -4.46
CA ARG A 1 -6.22 -0.33 -4.66
C ARG A 1 -7.20 -0.32 -3.51
N MET A 2 -7.99 -1.39 -3.33
CA MET A 2 -8.90 -1.53 -2.17
C MET A 2 -8.21 -1.31 -0.81
N LEU A 3 -6.96 -1.77 -0.67
CA LEU A 3 -6.21 -1.59 0.58
C LEU A 3 -6.10 -0.10 1.01
N LEU A 4 -5.93 0.84 0.08
CA LEU A 4 -5.87 2.28 0.41
C LEU A 4 -7.22 2.83 0.85
N GLU A 5 -8.29 2.42 0.16
CA GLU A 5 -9.67 2.82 0.44
C GLU A 5 -10.13 2.29 1.81
N VAL A 6 -9.91 1.00 2.09
CA VAL A 6 -10.27 0.38 3.37
C VAL A 6 -9.45 0.97 4.52
N THR A 7 -8.18 1.31 4.29
CA THR A 7 -7.37 1.99 5.32
C THR A 7 -7.93 3.37 5.65
N TYR A 8 -8.37 4.12 4.64
CA TYR A 8 -9.04 5.41 4.83
C TYR A 8 -10.32 5.25 5.65
N GLU A 9 -11.18 4.32 5.25
CA GLU A 9 -12.46 4.04 5.93
C GLU A 9 -12.25 3.60 7.38
N ALA A 10 -11.21 2.79 7.65
CA ALA A 10 -10.87 2.35 8.98
C ALA A 10 -10.47 3.51 9.91
N ILE A 11 -9.72 4.49 9.38
CA ILE A 11 -9.30 5.68 10.13
C ILE A 11 -10.50 6.57 10.45
N GLU A 12 -11.35 6.84 9.46
CA GLU A 12 -12.57 7.62 9.69
C GLU A 12 -13.51 6.93 10.67
N SER A 13 -13.66 5.60 10.56
CA SER A 13 -14.47 4.80 11.49
C SER A 13 -13.92 4.84 12.92
N ALA A 14 -12.60 4.98 13.08
CA ALA A 14 -11.95 5.17 14.38
C ALA A 14 -12.11 6.59 14.94
N GLY A 15 -12.75 7.52 14.21
CA GLY A 15 -12.90 8.92 14.60
C GLY A 15 -11.59 9.72 14.51
N LEU A 16 -10.57 9.18 13.85
CA LEU A 16 -9.29 9.86 13.64
C LEU A 16 -9.36 10.68 12.36
N THR A 17 -8.62 11.80 12.35
CA THR A 17 -8.50 12.62 11.14
C THR A 17 -7.19 12.33 10.43
N LEU A 18 -7.24 12.20 9.11
CA LEU A 18 -6.04 12.03 8.28
C LEU A 18 -5.00 13.12 8.51
N LYS A 19 -5.45 14.39 8.58
CA LYS A 19 -4.58 15.53 8.86
C LYS A 19 -3.90 15.44 10.22
N GLY A 20 -4.55 14.84 11.22
CA GLY A 20 -3.97 14.64 12.55
C GLY A 20 -2.88 13.57 12.59
N LEU A 21 -2.90 12.62 11.65
CA LEU A 21 -1.92 11.53 11.56
C LEU A 21 -0.80 11.81 10.56
N GLN A 22 -0.94 12.83 9.70
CA GLN A 22 0.12 13.24 8.77
C GLN A 22 1.39 13.62 9.53
N GLY A 23 2.52 13.03 9.12
CA GLY A 23 3.83 13.22 9.70
C GLY A 23 4.10 12.50 11.02
N SER A 24 3.15 11.68 11.50
CA SER A 24 3.30 10.89 12.73
C SER A 24 4.15 9.63 12.53
N ASP A 25 4.67 9.08 13.63
CA ASP A 25 5.41 7.80 13.67
C ASP A 25 4.50 6.57 13.58
N THR A 26 3.39 6.67 12.83
CA THR A 26 2.45 5.57 12.63
C THR A 26 3.11 4.47 11.78
N SER A 27 3.16 3.26 12.32
CA SER A 27 3.68 2.08 11.62
C SER A 27 2.62 1.41 10.75
N VAL A 28 3.01 0.88 9.60
CA VAL A 28 2.17 0.09 8.70
C VAL A 28 2.69 -1.33 8.62
N CYS A 29 1.83 -2.31 8.88
CA CYS A 29 2.13 -3.72 8.68
C CYS A 29 1.02 -4.35 7.85
N VAL A 30 1.37 -4.91 6.70
CA VAL A 30 0.41 -5.53 5.77
C VAL A 30 0.75 -7.01 5.63
N GLY A 31 -0.12 -7.90 6.11
CA GLY A 31 0.04 -9.33 5.84
C GLY A 31 -0.47 -9.68 4.45
N MET A 32 0.37 -10.25 3.60
CA MET A 32 -0.06 -10.81 2.31
C MET A 32 0.59 -12.17 2.04
N MET A 33 -0.17 -13.08 1.45
CA MET A 33 0.34 -14.41 1.06
C MET A 33 0.40 -14.59 -0.46
N ILE A 34 -0.54 -13.98 -1.19
CA ILE A 34 -0.76 -14.22 -2.62
C ILE A 34 -0.42 -12.96 -3.42
N ARG A 35 0.23 -13.15 -4.58
CA ARG A 35 0.65 -12.08 -5.50
C ARG A 35 0.23 -12.39 -6.94
N ASP A 36 -0.92 -13.01 -7.07
CA ASP A 36 -1.55 -13.42 -8.33
C ASP A 36 -1.60 -12.29 -9.37
N TYR A 37 -1.89 -11.06 -8.95
CA TYR A 37 -1.96 -9.92 -9.87
C TYR A 37 -0.60 -9.57 -10.49
N MET A 38 0.48 -9.74 -9.72
CA MET A 38 1.84 -9.60 -10.26
C MET A 38 2.13 -10.71 -11.27
N ASP A 39 1.74 -11.95 -10.95
CA ASP A 39 1.99 -13.10 -11.83
C ASP A 39 1.21 -13.00 -13.15
N VAL A 40 -0.04 -12.51 -13.10
CA VAL A 40 -0.85 -12.26 -14.28
C VAL A 40 -0.24 -11.18 -15.17
N GLN A 41 0.27 -10.09 -14.60
CA GLN A 41 0.92 -9.03 -15.37
C GLN A 41 2.29 -9.45 -15.93
N ALA A 42 3.02 -10.34 -15.24
CA ALA A 42 4.32 -10.84 -15.69
C ALA A 42 4.22 -11.91 -16.79
N ARG A 43 3.00 -12.36 -17.12
CA ARG A 43 2.76 -13.49 -18.01
C ARG A 43 3.11 -13.20 -19.48
N ASP A 44 3.05 -11.94 -19.89
CA ASP A 44 3.42 -11.49 -21.24
C ASP A 44 4.67 -10.58 -21.16
N PRO A 45 5.85 -11.09 -21.52
CA PRO A 45 7.10 -10.32 -21.48
C PRO A 45 7.11 -9.13 -22.44
N ASP A 46 6.38 -9.19 -23.54
CA ASP A 46 6.36 -8.14 -24.58
C ASP A 46 5.45 -6.96 -24.17
N TYR A 47 4.49 -7.21 -23.26
CA TYR A 47 3.59 -6.22 -22.66
C TYR A 47 3.96 -5.81 -21.23
N PHE A 48 5.24 -5.92 -20.87
CA PHE A 48 5.71 -5.55 -19.54
C PHE A 48 5.73 -4.02 -19.34
N SER A 49 4.81 -3.50 -18.52
CA SER A 49 4.79 -2.07 -18.18
C SER A 49 5.94 -1.70 -17.23
N GLN A 50 6.63 -0.60 -17.49
CA GLN A 50 7.70 -0.08 -16.62
C GLN A 50 7.20 0.27 -15.20
N TYR A 51 5.90 0.55 -15.04
CA TYR A 51 5.28 0.87 -13.75
C TYR A 51 4.68 -0.35 -13.05
N MET A 52 4.78 -1.55 -13.64
CA MET A 52 4.27 -2.78 -13.02
C MET A 52 4.94 -3.02 -11.68
N VAL A 53 6.27 -2.96 -11.63
CA VAL A 53 7.04 -3.22 -10.40
C VAL A 53 6.65 -2.25 -9.28
N THR A 54 6.40 -0.98 -9.61
CA THR A 54 5.96 0.02 -8.63
C THR A 54 4.49 -0.15 -8.21
N GLY A 55 3.68 -0.80 -9.04
CA GLY A 55 2.27 -1.06 -8.78
C GLY A 55 1.99 -2.35 -8.01
N THR A 56 2.80 -3.40 -8.20
CA THR A 56 2.47 -4.78 -7.78
C THR A 56 3.49 -5.42 -6.83
N SER A 57 4.65 -4.80 -6.58
CA SER A 57 5.62 -5.33 -5.63
C SER A 57 5.03 -5.46 -4.23
N SER A 58 5.34 -6.57 -3.54
CA SER A 58 4.88 -6.84 -2.17
C SER A 58 5.20 -5.70 -1.23
N ALA A 59 6.47 -5.26 -1.20
CA ALA A 59 6.94 -4.19 -0.34
C ALA A 59 6.17 -2.87 -0.54
N LEU A 60 5.63 -2.66 -1.74
CA LEU A 60 4.90 -1.44 -2.07
C LEU A 60 3.47 -1.43 -1.55
N ASN A 61 2.91 -2.56 -1.13
CA ASN A 61 1.59 -2.53 -0.51
C ASN A 61 1.60 -1.76 0.80
N ALA A 62 2.56 -2.00 1.68
CA ALA A 62 2.73 -1.23 2.91
C ALA A 62 3.31 0.16 2.63
N ASN A 63 4.38 0.26 1.82
CA ASN A 63 5.04 1.54 1.56
C ASN A 63 4.14 2.56 0.88
N ARG A 64 3.19 2.14 0.02
CA ARG A 64 2.25 3.07 -0.62
C ARG A 64 1.25 3.66 0.36
N ILE A 65 0.87 2.92 1.40
CA ILE A 65 0.02 3.43 2.48
C ILE A 65 0.80 4.49 3.25
N SER A 66 2.01 4.15 3.72
CA SER A 66 2.89 5.08 4.42
C SER A 66 3.15 6.36 3.60
N TYR A 67 3.43 6.21 2.30
CA TYR A 67 3.68 7.33 1.41
C TYR A 67 2.43 8.20 1.18
N PHE A 68 1.27 7.59 0.92
CA PHE A 68 0.04 8.32 0.60
C PHE A 68 -0.50 9.11 1.81
N PHE A 69 -0.37 8.56 3.01
CA PHE A 69 -0.86 9.20 4.24
C PHE A 69 0.21 9.99 5.02
N ASP A 70 1.43 10.09 4.50
CA ASP A 70 2.59 10.73 5.13
C ASP A 70 2.89 10.17 6.54
N TRP A 71 2.86 8.84 6.70
CA TRP A 71 3.26 8.19 7.95
C TRP A 71 4.73 7.80 7.91
N ARG A 72 5.47 8.18 8.96
CA ARG A 72 6.93 8.07 9.04
C ARG A 72 7.42 6.91 9.91
N GLY A 73 6.49 6.13 10.47
CA GLY A 73 6.83 4.91 11.19
C GLY A 73 7.29 3.76 10.27
N PRO A 74 7.70 2.62 10.85
CA PRO A 74 8.10 1.44 10.08
C PRO A 74 7.01 0.94 9.14
N SER A 75 7.39 0.55 7.91
CA SER A 75 6.48 -0.01 6.90
C SER A 75 6.94 -1.42 6.51
N LEU A 76 6.11 -2.41 6.80
CA LEU A 76 6.42 -3.84 6.71
C LEU A 76 5.33 -4.59 5.94
N THR A 77 5.74 -5.56 5.12
CA THR A 77 4.86 -6.45 4.36
C THR A 77 5.29 -7.89 4.54
#